data_AF-A0A937M876-F1
#
_entry.id   AF-A0A937M876-F1
#
_cell.length_a   1.000
_cell.length_b   1.000
_cell.length_c   1.000
_cell.angle_alpha   90.00
_cell.angle_beta   90.00
_cell.angle_gamma   90.00
#
_symmetry.space_group_name_H-M   'P 1'
#
loop_
_entity.id
_entity.type
_entity.pdbx_description
1 polymer ?
#
loop_
_entity_poly.entity_id
_entity_poly.type
_entity_poly.pdbx_seq_one_letter_code
_entity_poly.pdbx_strand_id
1 'polypeptide(L)' 'ELESQIRRAAKKVCGAQNFQRTCSVKQLMENRSCYDKAVAEAMKSISTTA' A
#
# COMPACT_ATOMS: atom_id res chain seq x y z
N GLU A 1 12.66 10.25 -2.08
CA GLU A 1 12.58 9.38 -3.28
C GLU A 1 12.17 7.95 -2.94
N LEU A 2 12.86 7.28 -1.99
CA LEU A 2 12.57 5.91 -1.56
C LEU A 2 11.10 5.69 -1.11
N GLU A 3 10.55 6.58 -0.27
CA GLU A 3 9.14 6.48 0.16
C GLU A 3 8.16 6.48 -1.03
N SER A 4 8.42 7.28 -2.06
CA SER A 4 7.58 7.33 -3.26
C SER A 4 7.63 6.01 -4.04
N GLN A 5 8.79 5.36 -4.08
CA GLN A 5 8.94 4.04 -4.69
C GLN A 5 8.18 2.97 -3.90
N ILE A 6 8.28 2.98 -2.57
CA ILE A 6 7.53 2.06 -1.69
C ILE A 6 6.03 2.24 -1.89
N ARG A 7 5.54 3.48 -1.90
CA ARG A 7 4.12 3.78 -2.15
C ARG A 7 3.66 3.29 -3.53
N ARG A 8 4.48 3.42 -4.57
CA ARG A 8 4.16 2.91 -5.92
C ARG A 8 4.11 1.39 -5.95
N ALA A 9 5.07 0.73 -5.32
CA ALA A 9 5.13 -0.73 -5.21
C ALA A 9 3.93 -1.28 -4.42
N ALA A 10 3.62 -0.69 -3.25
CA ALA A 10 2.47 -1.07 -2.44
C ALA A 10 1.15 -0.93 -3.22
N LYS A 11 0.99 0.12 -4.03
CA LYS A 11 -0.19 0.28 -4.89
C LYS A 11 -0.28 -0.80 -6.00
N LYS A 12 0.86 -1.29 -6.49
CA LYS A 12 0.91 -2.35 -7.50
C LYS A 12 0.56 -3.72 -6.90
N VAL A 13 1.00 -3.98 -5.66
CA VAL A 13 0.78 -5.26 -4.95
C VAL A 13 -0.62 -5.33 -4.33
N CYS A 14 -1.04 -4.28 -3.61
CA CYS A 14 -2.31 -4.25 -2.88
C CYS A 14 -3.52 -3.85 -3.74
N GLY A 15 -3.30 -3.58 -5.03
CA GLY A 15 -4.37 -3.28 -5.97
C GLY A 15 -4.93 -1.86 -5.88
N ALA A 16 -6.09 -1.66 -6.51
CA ALA A 16 -6.66 -0.34 -6.69
C ALA A 16 -7.20 0.24 -5.38
N GLN A 17 -6.85 1.49 -5.10
CA GLN A 17 -7.28 2.26 -3.92
C GLN A 17 -8.46 3.20 -4.20
N ASN A 18 -9.05 3.11 -5.40
CA ASN A 18 -10.15 3.98 -5.81
C ASN A 18 -11.38 3.12 -6.10
N PHE A 19 -12.53 3.53 -5.57
CA PHE A 19 -13.79 2.82 -5.71
C PHE A 19 -14.16 2.53 -7.17
N GLN A 20 -13.88 3.46 -8.09
CA GLN A 20 -14.15 3.31 -9.53
C GLN A 20 -13.48 2.08 -10.17
N ARG A 21 -12.39 1.57 -9.59
CA ARG A 21 -11.69 0.39 -10.10
C ARG A 21 -11.99 -0.89 -9.33
N THR A 22 -12.32 -0.79 -8.03
CA THR A 22 -12.67 -1.94 -7.21
C THR A 22 -14.14 -2.31 -7.28
N CYS A 23 -15.03 -1.36 -7.60
CA CYS A 23 -16.50 -1.49 -7.67
C CYS A 23 -17.14 -2.15 -6.44
N SER A 24 -16.43 -2.20 -5.31
CA SER A 24 -16.82 -2.86 -4.07
C SER A 24 -16.19 -2.14 -2.91
N VAL A 25 -17.02 -1.72 -1.95
CA VAL A 25 -16.58 -1.03 -0.74
C VAL A 25 -15.73 -1.96 0.12
N LYS A 26 -16.12 -3.23 0.22
CA LYS A 26 -15.36 -4.25 0.95
C LYS A 26 -13.96 -4.40 0.36
N GLN A 27 -13.86 -4.58 -0.96
CA GLN A 27 -12.56 -4.76 -1.62
C GLN A 27 -11.70 -3.49 -1.55
N LEU A 28 -12.32 -2.30 -1.59
CA LEU A 28 -11.62 -1.04 -1.37
C LEU A 28 -11.00 -0.96 0.03
N MET A 29 -11.73 -1.38 1.07
CA MET A 29 -11.21 -1.43 2.44
C MET A 29 -10.08 -2.45 2.59
N GLU A 30 -10.20 -3.63 1.98
CA GLU A 30 -9.15 -4.65 1.98
C GLU A 30 -7.87 -4.16 1.30
N ASN A 31 -7.99 -3.56 0.11
CA ASN A 31 -6.86 -3.00 -0.64
C ASN A 31 -6.17 -1.87 0.14
N ARG A 32 -6.96 -1.02 0.83
CA ARG A 32 -6.42 0.08 1.63
C ARG A 32 -5.68 -0.43 2.87
N SER A 33 -6.26 -1.40 3.57
CA SER A 33 -5.63 -2.06 4.71
C SER A 33 -4.31 -2.74 4.32
N CYS A 34 -4.26 -3.43 3.17
CA CYS A 34 -3.03 -3.98 2.61
C CYS A 34 -2.00 -2.88 2.33
N TYR A 35 -2.40 -1.79 1.68
CA TYR A 35 -1.51 -0.71 1.29
C TYR A 35 -0.84 -0.07 2.51
N ASP A 36 -1.62 0.29 3.53
CA ASP A 36 -1.12 0.93 4.74
C ASP A 36 -0.14 0.01 5.49
N LYS A 37 -0.46 -1.29 5.59
CA LYS A 37 0.45 -2.29 6.19
C LYS A 37 1.75 -2.42 5.41
N ALA A 38 1.69 -2.60 4.09
CA ALA A 38 2.87 -2.78 3.26
C ALA A 38 3.81 -1.57 3.31
N VAL A 39 3.27 -0.35 3.31
CA VAL A 39 4.07 0.86 3.45
C VAL A 39 4.70 0.95 4.84
N ALA A 40 3.92 0.71 5.91
CA ALA A 40 4.43 0.76 7.28
C ALA A 40 5.54 -0.27 7.53
N GLU A 41 5.37 -1.50 7.08
CA GLU A 41 6.38 -2.57 7.25
C GLU A 41 7.65 -2.29 6.45
N ALA A 42 7.53 -1.78 5.22
CA ALA A 42 8.68 -1.40 4.40
C ALA A 42 9.47 -0.25 5.05
N MET A 43 8.78 0.80 5.50
CA MET A 43 9.41 1.94 6.18
C MET A 43 10.08 1.52 7.49
N LYS A 44 9.43 0.64 8.27
CA LYS A 44 10.00 0.08 9.51
C LYS A 44 11.26 -0.74 9.22
N SER A 45 11.24 -1.58 8.19
CA SER A 45 12.39 -2.40 7.79
C SER A 45 13.60 -1.53 7.42
N ILE A 46 13.37 -0.43 6.72
CA ILE A 46 14.43 0.53 6.38
C ILE A 46 14.98 1.19 7.65
N SER A 47 14.11 1.67 8.54
CA SER A 47 14.52 2.29 9.81
C SER A 47 15.25 1.34 10.76
N THR A 48 15.04 0.02 10.63
CA THR A 48 15.70 -0.99 11.46
C THR A 48 17.05 -1.41 10.87
N THR A 49 17.26 -1.17 9.58
CA THR A 49 18.49 -1.55 8.86
C THR A 49 19.50 -0.39 8.75
N ALA A 50 19.07 0.83 9.05
CA ALA A 50 19.89 2.04 9.12
C ALA A 50 20.49 2.23 10.52
#